data_AF-A0A2M9N6V2-F1
#
_entry.id   AF-A0A2M9N6V2-F1
#
_cell.length_a   1.000
_cell.length_b   1.000
_cell.length_c   1.000
_cell.angle_alpha   90.00
_cell.angle_beta   90.00
_cell.angle_gamma   90.00
#
_symmetry.space_group_name_H-M   'P 1'
#
loop_
_entity.id
_entity.type
_entity.pdbx_description
1 polymer ?
#
loop_
_entity_poly.entity_id
_entity_poly.type
_entity_poly.pdbx_seq_one_letter_code
_entity_poly.pdbx_strand_id
1 'polypeptide(L)' 'MLTARQRMVRGYGFAIFEDGTRRFNSVGHSYHEDIKAYAAANFGKDKIDGALSTERITENEYQETLSLIGTDQANEWSGI' A
#
# COMPACT_ATOMS: atom_id res chain seq x y z
N MET A 1 20.37 -3.29 -2.87
CA MET A 1 19.64 -3.71 -4.08
C MET A 1 18.33 -4.32 -3.64
N LEU A 2 17.18 -3.86 -4.15
CA LEU A 2 15.88 -4.42 -3.77
C LEU A 2 15.68 -5.82 -4.35
N THR A 3 15.03 -6.69 -3.60
CA THR A 3 14.57 -8.00 -4.10
C THR A 3 13.49 -7.81 -5.16
N ALA A 4 13.22 -8.86 -5.94
CA ALA A 4 12.12 -8.83 -6.92
C ALA A 4 10.78 -8.50 -6.24
N ARG A 5 10.52 -9.11 -5.07
CA ARG A 5 9.30 -8.87 -4.30
C ARG A 5 9.18 -7.43 -3.81
N GLN A 6 10.25 -6.85 -3.27
CA GLN A 6 10.27 -5.46 -2.83
C GLN A 6 9.96 -4.48 -3.97
N ARG A 7 10.54 -4.71 -5.16
CA ARG A 7 10.23 -3.89 -6.34
C ARG A 7 8.76 -3.97 -6.74
N MET A 8 8.17 -5.16 -6.68
CA MET A 8 6.76 -5.35 -7.01
C MET A 8 5.84 -4.68 -6.00
N VAL A 9 6.08 -4.86 -4.69
CA VAL A 9 5.29 -4.24 -3.62
C VAL A 9 5.35 -2.72 -3.73
N ARG A 10 6.54 -2.15 -3.87
CA ARG A 10 6.71 -0.71 -4.08
C ARG A 10 5.94 -0.23 -5.30
N GLY A 11 6.12 -0.87 -6.45
CA GLY A 11 5.44 -0.49 -7.69
C GLY A 11 3.92 -0.53 -7.57
N TYR A 12 3.36 -1.57 -6.92
CA TYR A 12 1.92 -1.64 -6.67
C TYR A 12 1.43 -0.62 -5.65
N GLY A 13 2.21 -0.31 -4.61
CA GLY A 13 1.91 0.76 -3.67
C GLY A 13 1.70 2.10 -4.39
N PHE A 14 2.65 2.51 -5.23
CA PHE A 14 2.50 3.73 -6.04
C PHE A 14 1.30 3.65 -6.99
N ALA A 15 1.15 2.53 -7.72
CA ALA A 15 0.06 2.36 -8.68
C ALA A 15 -1.35 2.44 -8.05
N ILE A 16 -1.50 1.97 -6.80
CA ILE A 16 -2.78 1.97 -6.09
C ILE A 16 -3.00 3.29 -5.36
N PHE A 17 -2.06 3.73 -4.53
CA PHE A 17 -2.28 4.85 -3.60
C PHE A 17 -1.91 6.21 -4.16
N GLU A 18 -0.99 6.29 -5.12
CA GLU A 18 -0.51 7.56 -5.69
C GLU A 18 -1.05 7.78 -7.10
N ASP A 19 -0.65 6.95 -8.06
CA ASP A 19 -0.92 7.17 -9.49
C ASP A 19 -2.36 6.83 -9.88
N GLY A 20 -2.96 5.87 -9.18
CA GLY A 20 -4.33 5.41 -9.42
C GLY A 20 -4.52 4.60 -10.69
N THR A 21 -3.47 3.93 -11.16
CA THR A 21 -3.49 3.04 -12.32
C THR A 21 -3.95 1.62 -11.99
N ARG A 22 -4.05 1.26 -10.70
CA ARG A 22 -4.46 -0.08 -10.23
C ARG A 22 -5.36 -0.05 -8.99
N ARG A 23 -5.98 -1.20 -8.72
CA ARG A 23 -6.77 -1.51 -7.51
C ARG A 23 -6.30 -2.86 -6.96
N PHE A 24 -6.61 -3.19 -5.70
CA PHE A 24 -6.18 -4.46 -5.10
C PHE A 24 -6.69 -5.70 -5.82
N ASN A 25 -7.90 -5.67 -6.38
CA ASN A 25 -8.46 -6.78 -7.15
C ASN A 25 -7.73 -7.06 -8.49
N SER A 26 -6.85 -6.15 -8.95
CA SER A 26 -6.06 -6.32 -10.17
C SER A 26 -4.59 -6.72 -9.89
N VAL A 27 -4.25 -6.99 -8.64
CA VAL A 27 -2.93 -7.49 -8.22
C VAL A 27 -3.09 -8.80 -7.44
N GLY A 28 -2.06 -9.66 -7.51
CA GLY A 28 -2.10 -10.97 -6.84
C GLY A 28 -2.26 -10.82 -5.33
N HIS A 29 -3.15 -11.64 -4.74
CA HIS A 29 -3.51 -11.56 -3.33
C HIS A 29 -2.31 -11.69 -2.37
N SER A 30 -1.29 -12.45 -2.77
CA SER A 30 -0.04 -12.64 -2.01
C SER A 30 0.82 -11.38 -1.81
N TYR A 31 0.44 -10.26 -2.44
CA TYR A 31 1.07 -8.96 -2.25
C TYR A 31 0.23 -7.99 -1.41
N HIS A 32 -1.04 -8.31 -1.13
CA HIS A 32 -2.00 -7.34 -0.58
C HIS A 32 -1.55 -6.81 0.79
N GLU A 33 -1.17 -7.69 1.70
CA GLU A 33 -0.72 -7.31 3.04
C GLU A 33 0.52 -6.43 2.98
N ASP A 34 1.51 -6.82 2.18
CA ASP A 34 2.77 -6.09 2.04
C ASP A 34 2.61 -4.74 1.35
N ILE A 35 1.68 -4.62 0.40
CA ILE A 35 1.34 -3.33 -0.22
C ILE A 35 0.72 -2.40 0.82
N LYS A 36 -0.15 -2.90 1.70
CA LYS A 36 -0.76 -2.10 2.77
C LYS A 36 0.29 -1.69 3.79
N ALA A 37 1.14 -2.63 4.23
CA ALA A 37 2.24 -2.34 5.14
C ALA A 37 3.23 -1.32 4.54
N TYR A 38 3.53 -1.46 3.24
CA TYR A 38 4.34 -0.50 2.49
C TYR A 38 3.73 0.90 2.45
N ALA A 39 2.44 0.99 2.12
CA ALA A 39 1.72 2.26 2.08
C ALA A 39 1.67 2.91 3.47
N ALA A 40 1.39 2.13 4.52
CA ALA A 40 1.37 2.58 5.90
C ALA A 40 2.72 3.15 6.39
N ALA A 41 3.83 2.62 5.87
CA ALA A 41 5.18 3.04 6.25
C ALA A 41 5.70 4.24 5.45
N ASN A 42 5.31 4.37 4.18
CA ASN A 42 5.96 5.28 3.24
C ASN A 42 5.06 6.40 2.70
N PHE A 43 3.74 6.27 2.85
CA PHE A 43 2.79 7.28 2.36
C PHE A 43 2.18 8.09 3.50
N GLY A 44 1.99 9.39 3.23
CA GLY A 44 1.20 10.24 4.09
C GLY A 44 -0.27 9.86 4.05
N LYS A 45 -0.99 10.22 5.12
CA LYS A 45 -2.42 9.96 5.25
C LYS A 45 -3.22 10.55 4.08
N ASP A 46 -2.78 11.67 3.52
CA ASP A 46 -3.36 12.34 2.36
C ASP A 46 -3.45 11.41 1.13
N LYS A 47 -2.43 10.60 0.87
CA LYS A 47 -2.43 9.64 -0.24
C LYS A 47 -3.40 8.48 0.01
N ILE A 48 -3.45 8.00 1.25
CA ILE A 48 -4.35 6.90 1.65
C ILE A 48 -5.82 7.37 1.58
N ASP A 49 -6.09 8.59 2.09
CA ASP A 49 -7.40 9.25 1.98
C ASP A 49 -7.79 9.47 0.52
N GLY A 50 -6.85 9.95 -0.30
CA GLY A 50 -7.07 10.17 -1.72
C GLY A 50 -7.32 8.88 -2.50
N ALA A 51 -6.76 7.75 -2.07
CA ALA A 51 -7.05 6.45 -2.66
C ALA A 51 -8.48 5.98 -2.34
N LEU A 52 -8.95 6.21 -1.12
CA LEU A 52 -10.33 5.92 -0.72
C LEU A 52 -11.32 6.85 -1.43
N SER A 53 -11.06 8.16 -1.46
CA SER A 53 -11.97 9.15 -2.04
C SER A 53 -12.17 9.01 -3.56
N THR A 54 -11.24 8.32 -4.23
CA THR A 54 -11.29 8.00 -5.67
C THR A 54 -11.64 6.54 -5.93
N GLU A 55 -12.10 5.81 -4.90
CA GLU A 55 -12.57 4.43 -4.97
C GLU A 55 -11.51 3.45 -5.54
N ARG A 56 -10.22 3.76 -5.33
CA ARG A 56 -9.10 2.88 -5.73
C ARG A 56 -8.88 1.74 -4.74
N ILE A 57 -9.25 2.00 -3.49
CA ILE A 57 -9.30 1.04 -2.40
C ILE A 57 -10.68 1.08 -1.78
N THR A 58 -11.07 -0.03 -1.15
CA THR A 58 -12.29 -0.14 -0.35
C THR A 58 -12.10 0.44 1.05
N GLU A 59 -13.20 0.70 1.75
CA GLU A 59 -13.15 1.10 3.17
C GLU A 59 -12.36 0.10 4.02
N ASN A 60 -12.56 -1.22 3.79
CA ASN A 60 -11.85 -2.24 4.54
C ASN A 60 -10.34 -2.19 4.30
N GLU A 61 -9.90 -2.07 3.05
CA GLU A 61 -8.48 -1.95 2.70
C GLU A 61 -7.85 -0.67 3.25
N TYR A 62 -8.63 0.43 3.31
CA TYR A 62 -8.22 1.67 3.94
C TYR A 62 -8.01 1.49 5.46
N GLN A 63 -8.98 0.91 6.17
CA GLN A 63 -8.86 0.65 7.61
C GLN A 63 -7.72 -0.31 7.94
N GLU A 64 -7.55 -1.37 7.15
CA GLU A 64 -6.42 -2.30 7.27
C GLU A 64 -5.07 -1.63 7.00
N THR A 65 -5.01 -0.65 6.09
CA THR A 65 -3.78 0.12 5.85
C THR A 65 -3.48 1.05 7.02
N LEU A 66 -4.49 1.74 7.55
CA LEU A 66 -4.32 2.66 8.68
C LEU A 66 -3.92 1.93 9.97
N SER A 67 -4.46 0.73 10.21
CA SER A 67 -4.14 -0.04 11.41
C SER A 67 -2.68 -0.49 11.45
N LEU A 68 -1.98 -0.49 10.31
CA LEU A 68 -0.57 -0.85 10.21
C LEU A 68 0.37 0.33 10.46
N ILE A 69 -0.11 1.58 10.51
CA ILE A 69 0.76 2.75 10.69
C ILE A 69 1.49 2.66 12.04
N GLY A 70 2.82 2.71 12.00
CA GLY A 70 3.69 2.61 13.18
C GLY A 70 3.87 1.20 13.75
N THR A 71 3.30 0.17 13.12
CA THR A 71 3.49 -1.24 13.53
C THR A 71 4.82 -1.80 13.03
N ASP A 72 5.30 -2.87 13.66
CA ASP A 72 6.52 -3.57 13.22
C ASP A 72 6.40 -4.08 11.77
N GLN A 73 5.21 -4.54 11.39
CA GLN A 73 4.93 -4.98 10.02
C GLN A 73 5.14 -3.85 9.00
N ALA A 74 4.71 -2.62 9.29
CA ALA A 74 4.98 -1.47 8.44
C ALA A 74 6.46 -1.07 8.49
N ASN A 75 7.09 -1.14 9.66
CA ASN A 75 8.50 -0.77 9.84
C ASN A 75 9.45 -1.62 8.97
N GLU A 76 9.11 -2.89 8.69
CA GLU A 76 9.85 -3.75 7.74
C GLU A 76 9.90 -3.18 6.32
N TRP A 77 8.95 -2.33 5.94
CA TRP A 77 8.82 -1.72 4.62
C TRP A 77 9.31 -0.27 4.56
N SER A 78 9.77 0.29 5.67
CA SER A 78 10.27 1.67 5.71
C SER A 78 11.54 1.83 4.86
N GLY A 79 11.54 2.78 3.94
CA GLY A 79 12.71 3.09 3.09
C GLY A 79 12.94 2.12 1.93
N ILE A 80 11.95 1.27 1.60
CA ILE A 80 11.92 0.40 0.42
C ILE A 80 11.46 1.17 -0.84
#